data_AF-A0AAX6E7W9-F1
#
_entry.id   AF-A0AAX6E7W9-F1
#
_cell.length_a   1.000
_cell.length_b   1.000
_cell.length_c   1.000
_cell.angle_alpha   90.00
_cell.angle_beta   90.00
_cell.angle_gamma   90.00
#
_symmetry.space_group_name_H-M   'P 1'
#
loop_
_entity.id
_entity.type
_entity.pdbx_description
1 polymer ?
#
loop_
_entity_poly.entity_id
_entity_poly.type
_entity_poly.pdbx_seq_one_letter_code
_entity_poly.pdbx_strand_id
1 'polypeptide(L)'
;MRALSDIMEEFGRLSGLQLNREKSRVYFSSRCTQQEERAYALGVDRGELPVKYLGVPLTVNYAREQDCHSLVDFAQRRVEGWQAAGLSYGGRIELVRSVIAGITMFWFQSIQIPSATIRKVEAICADFIWRGGMHVISWDLLCRPREEGGVGLRPLHTVRKAACVKMAWRFIKGGSLWTDWMANRYLRRTNFWACRIDNNFSVTFKAILRCRPVLQTAICRNMKDVTTTDLWLDPWLGSRSLLELLGGQLDREAGRGLTCSRIIRDGVWRPEGYTYTAQLAEEIRLITIDASQAEDTWSWAGPGAGGGSGPFCFRSCYDLVRTHHDQAEEVDFIWDKDVA
;
A
#
# COMPACT_ATOMS: atom_id res chain seq x y z
N MET A 1 22.98 -11.88 -24.28
CA MET A 1 22.31 -10.77 -25.00
C MET A 1 21.77 -11.20 -26.35
N ARG A 2 22.51 -11.97 -27.16
CA ARG A 2 22.01 -12.53 -28.43
C ARG A 2 20.66 -13.24 -28.32
N ALA A 3 20.53 -14.17 -27.36
CA ALA A 3 19.25 -14.85 -27.09
C ALA A 3 18.04 -13.92 -26.88
N LEU A 4 18.23 -12.73 -26.28
CA LEU A 4 17.14 -11.76 -26.12
C LEU A 4 16.78 -11.09 -27.45
N SER A 5 17.77 -10.74 -28.27
CA SER A 5 17.53 -10.21 -29.63
C SER A 5 16.79 -11.25 -30.46
N ASP A 6 17.26 -12.50 -30.45
CA ASP A 6 16.68 -13.61 -31.21
C ASP A 6 15.21 -13.83 -30.82
N ILE A 7 14.90 -13.80 -29.51
CA ILE A 7 13.53 -13.91 -29.01
C ILE A 7 12.65 -12.74 -29.48
N MET A 8 13.17 -11.51 -29.44
CA MET A 8 12.42 -10.33 -29.86
C MET A 8 12.17 -10.32 -31.37
N GLU A 9 13.15 -10.77 -32.16
CA GLU A 9 13.04 -10.91 -33.61
C GLU A 9 12.06 -12.02 -33.99
N GLU A 10 12.12 -13.17 -33.32
CA GLU A 10 11.18 -14.27 -33.55
C GLU A 10 9.76 -13.87 -33.15
N PHE A 11 9.57 -13.20 -32.02
CA PHE A 11 8.28 -12.62 -31.64
C PHE A 11 7.79 -11.63 -32.71
N GLY A 12 8.67 -10.78 -33.23
CA GLY A 12 8.32 -9.83 -34.28
C GLY A 12 7.91 -10.52 -35.59
N ARG A 13 8.61 -11.60 -35.97
CA ARG A 13 8.28 -12.44 -37.13
C ARG A 13 6.90 -13.10 -36.99
N LEU A 14 6.57 -13.58 -35.79
CA LEU A 14 5.29 -14.25 -35.53
C LEU A 14 4.11 -13.27 -35.36
N SER A 15 4.34 -12.12 -34.75
CA SER A 15 3.29 -11.13 -34.44
C SER A 15 3.10 -10.04 -35.50
N GLY A 16 4.07 -9.86 -36.39
CA GLY A 16 4.15 -8.71 -37.30
C GLY A 16 4.55 -7.39 -36.63
N LEU A 17 4.93 -7.41 -35.35
CA LEU A 17 5.39 -6.22 -34.62
C LEU A 17 6.92 -6.06 -34.75
N GLN A 18 7.41 -4.82 -34.68
CA GLN A 18 8.84 -4.53 -34.69
C GLN A 18 9.23 -3.66 -33.48
N LEU A 19 10.40 -3.93 -32.93
CA LEU A 19 10.98 -3.11 -31.87
C LEU A 19 11.39 -1.75 -32.43
N ASN A 20 10.81 -0.66 -31.90
CA ASN A 20 11.29 0.68 -32.21
C ASN A 20 12.60 0.94 -31.45
N ARG A 21 13.74 0.81 -32.13
CA ARG A 21 15.08 0.93 -31.53
C ARG A 21 15.39 2.34 -31.03
N GLU A 22 14.80 3.37 -31.64
CA GLU A 22 14.98 4.77 -31.22
C GLU A 22 14.30 5.07 -29.88
N LYS A 23 13.12 4.48 -29.65
CA LYS A 23 12.36 4.63 -28.39
C LYS A 23 12.76 3.63 -27.32
N SER A 24 13.48 2.57 -27.71
CA SER A 24 13.88 1.49 -26.82
C SER A 24 15.23 1.77 -26.17
N ARG A 25 15.34 1.38 -24.90
CA ARG A 25 16.55 1.53 -24.08
C ARG A 25 16.72 0.28 -23.22
N VAL A 26 17.98 -0.10 -22.97
CA VAL A 26 18.31 -1.17 -22.01
C VAL A 26 18.94 -0.59 -20.76
N TYR A 27 18.53 -1.07 -19.58
CA TYR A 27 19.03 -0.61 -18.29
C TYR A 27 19.77 -1.74 -17.60
N PHE A 28 20.93 -1.43 -17.01
CA PHE A 28 21.76 -2.42 -16.34
C PHE A 28 21.93 -2.10 -14.86
N SER A 29 22.09 -3.14 -14.05
CA SER A 29 22.56 -2.95 -12.67
C SER A 29 23.99 -2.41 -12.68
N SER A 30 24.38 -1.67 -11.64
CA SER A 30 25.75 -1.17 -11.47
C SER A 30 26.84 -2.25 -11.46
N ARG A 31 26.46 -3.52 -11.24
CA ARG A 31 27.37 -4.66 -11.24
C ARG A 31 27.56 -5.31 -12.62
N CYS A 32 26.81 -4.88 -13.63
CA CYS A 32 26.94 -5.40 -14.98
C CYS A 32 28.17 -4.80 -15.64
N THR A 33 29.10 -5.65 -16.10
CA THR A 33 30.26 -5.24 -16.90
C THR A 33 29.89 -5.14 -18.38
N GLN A 34 30.62 -4.30 -19.12
CA GLN A 34 30.45 -4.12 -20.58
C GLN A 34 29.02 -3.69 -20.98
N GLN A 35 28.47 -2.69 -20.30
CA GLN A 35 27.08 -2.28 -20.48
C GLN A 35 26.81 -1.75 -21.89
N GLU A 36 27.75 -0.97 -22.44
CA GLU A 36 27.68 -0.37 -23.76
C GLU A 36 27.73 -1.44 -24.85
N GLU A 37 28.68 -2.38 -24.78
CA GLU A 37 28.79 -3.50 -25.73
C GLU A 37 27.53 -4.38 -25.71
N ARG A 38 26.97 -4.63 -24.52
CA ARG A 38 25.73 -5.40 -24.36
C ARG A 38 24.51 -4.66 -24.93
N ALA A 39 24.46 -3.34 -24.83
CA ALA A 39 23.42 -2.53 -25.44
C ALA A 39 23.54 -2.52 -26.97
N TYR A 40 24.76 -2.32 -27.48
CA TYR A 40 25.06 -2.40 -28.90
C TYR A 40 24.69 -3.76 -29.49
N ALA A 41 24.98 -4.86 -28.78
CA ALA A 41 24.60 -6.20 -29.20
C ALA A 41 23.08 -6.44 -29.26
N LEU A 42 22.27 -5.63 -28.58
CA LEU A 42 20.81 -5.61 -28.71
C LEU A 42 20.32 -4.63 -29.79
N GLY A 43 21.20 -3.79 -30.33
CA GLY A 43 20.87 -2.69 -31.23
C GLY A 43 19.94 -1.66 -30.60
N VAL A 44 20.15 -1.33 -29.32
CA VAL A 44 19.48 -0.24 -28.60
C VAL A 44 20.49 0.53 -27.75
N ASP A 45 20.20 1.79 -27.42
CA ASP A 45 21.09 2.53 -26.53
C ASP A 45 20.92 2.12 -25.07
N ARG A 46 22.00 2.28 -24.29
CA ARG A 46 21.96 2.19 -22.84
C ARG A 46 21.11 3.34 -22.29
N GLY A 47 20.17 3.02 -21.42
CA GLY A 47 19.41 3.98 -20.64
C GLY A 47 20.01 4.21 -19.25
N GLU A 48 19.62 5.33 -18.64
CA GLU A 48 20.00 5.68 -17.26
C GLU A 48 18.77 5.89 -16.40
N LEU A 49 18.86 5.49 -15.13
CA LEU A 49 17.80 5.72 -14.14
C LEU A 49 18.11 7.01 -13.35
N PRO A 50 17.08 7.79 -12.98
CA PRO A 50 15.66 7.50 -13.13
C PRO A 50 15.12 7.78 -14.54
N VAL A 51 14.13 6.98 -14.98
CA VAL A 51 13.41 7.20 -16.25
C VAL A 51 11.91 7.36 -15.99
N LYS A 52 11.23 8.17 -16.80
CA LYS A 52 9.77 8.28 -16.75
C LYS A 52 9.11 7.07 -17.42
N TYR A 53 8.33 6.31 -16.67
CA TYR A 53 7.54 5.19 -17.16
C TYR A 53 6.06 5.41 -16.81
N LEU A 54 5.19 5.44 -17.82
CA LEU A 54 3.75 5.71 -17.64
C LEU A 54 3.44 6.98 -16.81
N GLY A 55 4.28 8.01 -16.92
CA GLY A 55 4.08 9.26 -16.19
C GLY A 55 4.80 9.37 -14.85
N VAL A 56 5.28 8.27 -14.26
CA VAL A 56 5.95 8.23 -12.95
C VAL A 56 7.45 7.94 -13.09
N PRO A 57 8.31 8.45 -12.20
CA PRO A 57 9.74 8.14 -12.21
C PRO A 57 9.99 6.70 -11.74
N LEU A 58 10.53 5.87 -12.62
CA LEU A 58 11.09 4.58 -12.28
C LEU A 58 12.49 4.79 -11.70
N THR A 59 12.65 4.48 -10.42
CA THR A 59 13.87 4.70 -9.63
C THR A 59 14.28 3.39 -8.94
N VAL A 60 15.57 3.20 -8.68
CA VAL A 60 16.07 2.05 -7.89
C VAL A 60 15.93 2.30 -6.38
N ASN A 61 16.14 3.56 -5.99
CA ASN A 61 16.15 4.02 -4.60
C ASN A 61 14.88 4.82 -4.29
N TYR A 62 14.84 5.46 -3.13
CA TYR A 62 13.80 6.43 -2.81
C TYR A 62 13.75 7.50 -3.91
N ALA A 63 12.55 7.76 -4.44
CA ALA A 63 12.35 8.87 -5.35
C ALA A 63 12.72 10.16 -4.60
N ARG A 64 13.62 10.95 -5.17
CA ARG A 64 13.95 12.27 -4.64
C ARG A 64 12.88 13.25 -5.05
N GLU A 65 12.86 14.40 -4.38
CA GLU A 65 11.90 15.45 -4.70
C GLU A 65 12.00 15.92 -6.16
N GLN A 66 13.23 16.04 -6.68
CA GLN A 66 13.50 16.34 -8.08
C GLN A 66 12.92 15.29 -9.06
N ASP A 67 12.92 14.01 -8.67
CA ASP A 67 12.42 12.94 -9.52
C ASP A 67 10.88 13.00 -9.62
N CYS A 68 10.23 13.59 -8.60
CA CYS A 68 8.79 13.79 -8.52
C CYS A 68 8.32 15.19 -8.97
N HIS A 69 9.21 16.03 -9.52
CA HIS A 69 8.87 17.40 -9.92
C HIS A 69 7.71 17.44 -10.91
N SER A 70 7.62 16.45 -11.81
CA SER A 70 6.54 16.38 -12.79
C SER A 70 5.14 16.23 -12.19
N LEU A 71 5.03 15.70 -10.95
CA LEU A 71 3.75 15.67 -10.24
C LEU A 71 3.34 17.07 -9.77
N VAL A 72 4.30 17.85 -9.29
CA VAL A 72 4.08 19.24 -8.86
C VAL A 72 3.71 20.10 -10.07
N ASP A 73 4.48 20.00 -11.17
CA ASP A 73 4.16 20.70 -12.43
C ASP A 73 2.79 20.33 -12.97
N PHE A 74 2.40 19.06 -12.86
CA PHE A 74 1.08 18.61 -13.27
C PHE A 74 -0.02 19.28 -12.44
N ALA A 75 0.12 19.29 -11.11
CA ALA A 75 -0.85 19.93 -10.22
C ALA A 75 -0.95 21.42 -10.52
N GLN A 76 0.19 22.09 -10.67
CA GLN A 76 0.29 23.52 -11.00
C GLN A 76 -0.42 23.84 -12.31
N ARG A 77 -0.05 23.17 -13.41
CA ARG A 77 -0.67 23.39 -14.73
C ARG A 77 -2.15 23.10 -14.74
N ARG A 78 -2.61 22.11 -13.95
CA ARG A 78 -4.03 21.78 -13.88
C ARG A 78 -4.82 22.90 -13.22
N VAL A 79 -4.29 23.44 -12.12
CA VAL A 79 -4.84 24.58 -11.39
C VAL A 79 -4.83 25.85 -12.25
N GLU A 80 -3.73 26.15 -12.94
CA GLU A 80 -3.63 27.31 -13.85
C GLU A 80 -4.61 27.22 -15.02
N GLY A 81 -4.84 26.01 -15.53
CA GLY A 81 -5.83 25.75 -16.58
C GLY A 81 -7.28 25.87 -16.10
N TRP A 82 -7.54 25.88 -14.80
CA TRP A 82 -8.86 26.10 -14.24
C TRP A 82 -9.10 27.60 -14.05
N GLN A 83 -10.15 28.14 -14.66
CA GLN A 83 -10.54 29.54 -14.47
C GLN A 83 -11.14 29.75 -13.07
N ALA A 84 -10.29 29.85 -12.05
CA ALA A 84 -10.68 29.95 -10.63
C ALA A 84 -11.66 31.10 -10.34
N ALA A 85 -11.57 32.20 -11.10
CA ALA A 85 -12.46 33.36 -11.00
C ALA A 85 -13.92 33.03 -11.39
N GLY A 86 -14.12 32.13 -12.36
CA GLY A 86 -15.45 31.69 -12.81
C GLY A 86 -16.06 30.56 -11.98
N LEU A 87 -15.32 30.03 -11.00
CA LEU A 87 -15.74 28.88 -10.19
C LEU A 87 -16.19 29.32 -8.80
N SER A 88 -17.31 28.75 -8.34
CA SER A 88 -17.72 28.82 -6.94
C SER A 88 -16.74 28.09 -6.04
N TYR A 89 -16.72 28.43 -4.75
CA TYR A 89 -15.91 27.75 -3.74
C TYR A 89 -16.07 26.23 -3.75
N GLY A 90 -17.33 25.76 -3.73
CA GLY A 90 -17.64 24.33 -3.85
C GLY A 90 -17.15 23.71 -5.18
N GLY A 91 -17.21 24.46 -6.29
CA GLY A 91 -16.66 24.03 -7.57
C GLY A 91 -15.14 23.86 -7.55
N ARG A 92 -14.41 24.77 -6.88
CA ARG A 92 -12.96 24.64 -6.69
C ARG A 92 -12.60 23.40 -5.86
N ILE A 93 -13.33 23.16 -4.76
CA ILE A 93 -13.16 21.96 -3.93
C ILE A 93 -13.42 20.67 -4.74
N GLU A 94 -14.48 20.62 -5.54
CA GLU A 94 -14.82 19.42 -6.32
C GLU A 94 -13.79 19.11 -7.40
N LEU A 95 -13.20 20.13 -8.03
CA LEU A 95 -12.10 19.93 -8.99
C LEU A 95 -10.84 19.35 -8.33
N VAL A 96 -10.48 19.86 -7.15
CA VAL A 96 -9.37 19.28 -6.36
C VAL A 96 -9.68 17.83 -5.99
N ARG A 97 -10.89 17.57 -5.48
CA ARG A 97 -11.34 16.23 -5.06
C ARG A 97 -11.32 15.21 -6.19
N SER A 98 -11.82 15.57 -7.37
CA SER A 98 -11.98 14.64 -8.49
C SER A 98 -10.68 14.43 -9.27
N VAL A 99 -9.92 15.50 -9.55
CA VAL A 99 -8.76 15.43 -10.46
C VAL A 99 -7.46 15.17 -9.73
N ILE A 100 -7.14 15.93 -8.68
CA ILE A 100 -5.86 15.81 -7.98
C ILE A 100 -5.80 14.51 -7.17
N ALA A 101 -6.92 14.11 -6.54
CA ALA A 101 -6.97 12.83 -5.83
C ALA A 101 -6.75 11.63 -6.77
N GLY A 102 -7.28 11.67 -7.99
CA GLY A 102 -7.11 10.60 -8.97
C GLY A 102 -5.65 10.40 -9.38
N ILE A 103 -4.96 11.47 -9.77
CA ILE A 103 -3.56 11.39 -10.21
C ILE A 103 -2.62 11.01 -9.06
N THR A 104 -2.82 11.60 -7.88
CA THR A 104 -1.98 11.31 -6.71
C THR A 104 -2.14 9.86 -6.26
N MET A 105 -3.34 9.31 -6.34
CA MET A 105 -3.61 7.90 -6.05
C MET A 105 -2.90 6.94 -7.01
N PHE A 106 -2.76 7.30 -8.30
CA PHE A 106 -1.94 6.54 -9.25
C PHE A 106 -0.46 6.55 -8.85
N TRP A 107 0.07 7.72 -8.47
CA TRP A 107 1.46 7.86 -8.04
C TRP A 107 1.75 7.09 -6.74
N PHE A 108 0.88 7.18 -5.73
CA PHE A 108 1.05 6.48 -4.45
C PHE A 108 1.01 4.96 -4.57
N GLN A 109 0.30 4.42 -5.56
CA GLN A 109 0.31 2.99 -5.85
C GLN A 109 1.57 2.54 -6.58
N SER A 110 2.28 3.46 -7.22
CA SER A 110 3.44 3.16 -8.07
C SER A 110 4.77 3.32 -7.33
N ILE A 111 4.93 4.42 -6.57
CA ILE A 111 6.21 4.77 -5.93
C ILE A 111 6.03 5.37 -4.53
N GLN A 112 7.09 5.35 -3.74
CA GLN A 112 7.15 6.08 -2.47
C GLN A 112 7.57 7.53 -2.71
N ILE A 113 6.60 8.44 -2.65
CA ILE A 113 6.81 9.88 -2.86
C ILE A 113 7.31 10.56 -1.56
N PRO A 114 8.29 11.49 -1.65
CA PRO A 114 8.70 12.32 -0.51
C PRO A 114 7.55 13.16 0.06
N SER A 115 7.52 13.29 1.40
CA SER A 115 6.54 14.15 2.08
C SER A 115 6.65 15.63 1.66
N ALA A 116 7.83 16.09 1.23
CA ALA A 116 8.00 17.45 0.70
C ALA A 116 7.19 17.67 -0.59
N THR A 117 7.26 16.74 -1.55
CA THR A 117 6.45 16.79 -2.78
C THR A 117 4.95 16.79 -2.45
N ILE A 118 4.52 15.96 -1.50
CA ILE A 118 3.10 15.90 -1.10
C ILE A 118 2.63 17.25 -0.56
N ARG A 119 3.40 17.86 0.35
CA ARG A 119 3.09 19.19 0.90
C ARG A 119 3.01 20.26 -0.18
N LYS A 120 3.89 20.22 -1.19
CA LYS A 120 3.84 21.14 -2.34
C LYS A 120 2.54 21.00 -3.13
N VAL A 121 2.11 19.77 -3.41
CA VAL A 121 0.83 19.51 -4.10
C VAL A 121 -0.36 19.98 -3.26
N GLU A 122 -0.36 19.71 -1.95
CA GLU A 122 -1.42 20.19 -1.05
C GLU A 122 -1.47 21.72 -0.97
N ALA A 123 -0.32 22.40 -0.95
CA ALA A 123 -0.25 23.86 -0.99
C ALA A 123 -0.86 24.43 -2.27
N ILE A 124 -0.51 23.88 -3.45
CA ILE A 124 -1.10 24.27 -4.73
C ILE A 124 -2.63 24.12 -4.72
N CYS A 125 -3.13 23.02 -4.14
CA CYS A 125 -4.58 22.81 -4.01
C CYS A 125 -5.23 23.82 -3.06
N ALA A 126 -4.59 24.13 -1.94
CA ALA A 126 -5.09 25.12 -0.98
C ALA A 126 -5.15 26.52 -1.63
N ASP A 127 -4.05 26.95 -2.25
CA ASP A 127 -3.96 28.25 -2.93
C ASP A 127 -5.03 28.37 -4.03
N PHE A 128 -5.28 27.29 -4.79
CA PHE A 128 -6.37 27.27 -5.77
C PHE A 128 -7.75 27.45 -5.14
N ILE A 129 -8.03 26.73 -4.04
CA ILE A 129 -9.31 26.82 -3.33
C ILE A 129 -9.54 28.23 -2.79
N TRP A 130 -8.49 28.96 -2.42
CA TRP A 130 -8.57 30.32 -1.88
C TRP A 130 -8.23 31.42 -2.90
N ARG A 131 -8.11 31.08 -4.19
CA ARG A 131 -7.73 32.01 -5.28
C ARG A 131 -6.43 32.79 -5.00
N GLY A 132 -5.49 32.19 -4.28
CA GLY A 132 -4.24 32.84 -3.85
C GLY A 132 -4.43 33.92 -2.78
N GLY A 133 -5.62 34.04 -2.19
CA GLY A 133 -5.93 34.93 -1.08
C GLY A 133 -5.66 34.31 0.29
N MET A 134 -6.16 34.96 1.34
CA MET A 134 -6.02 34.45 2.71
C MET A 134 -6.80 33.15 2.91
N HIS A 135 -6.16 32.15 3.51
CA HIS A 135 -6.80 30.88 3.83
C HIS A 135 -7.63 31.02 5.10
N VAL A 136 -8.94 31.22 4.97
CA VAL A 136 -9.85 31.44 6.11
C VAL A 136 -10.02 30.15 6.92
N ILE A 137 -10.00 28.99 6.25
CA ILE A 137 -10.10 27.68 6.88
C ILE A 137 -8.80 26.90 6.64
N SER A 138 -8.31 26.25 7.70
CA SER A 138 -7.10 25.44 7.62
C SER A 138 -7.29 24.22 6.69
N TRP A 139 -6.22 23.83 6.00
CA TRP A 139 -6.24 22.64 5.14
C TRP A 139 -6.65 21.37 5.89
N ASP A 140 -6.24 21.25 7.16
CA ASP A 140 -6.62 20.15 8.05
C ASP A 140 -8.15 20.08 8.23
N LEU A 141 -8.79 21.21 8.56
CA LEU A 141 -10.23 21.27 8.74
C LEU A 141 -10.98 20.99 7.43
N LEU A 142 -10.52 21.54 6.29
CA LEU A 142 -11.10 21.20 4.98
C LEU A 142 -11.06 19.69 4.69
N CYS A 143 -10.02 19.01 5.14
CA CYS A 143 -9.82 17.58 4.92
C CYS A 143 -10.61 16.67 5.85
N ARG A 144 -11.33 17.20 6.85
CA ARG A 144 -12.16 16.36 7.71
C ARG A 144 -13.43 15.91 6.97
N PRO A 145 -13.99 14.73 7.29
CA PRO A 145 -15.34 14.35 6.86
C PRO A 145 -16.37 15.43 7.21
N ARG A 146 -17.52 15.43 6.52
CA ARG A 146 -18.59 16.40 6.80
C ARG A 146 -19.14 16.22 8.22
N GLU A 147 -19.20 14.98 8.66
CA GLU A 147 -19.63 14.57 10.00
C GLU A 147 -18.68 15.07 11.10
N GLU A 148 -17.42 15.38 10.75
CA GLU A 148 -16.38 15.92 11.63
C GLU A 148 -16.08 17.40 11.34
N GLY A 149 -16.98 18.05 10.60
CA GLY A 149 -16.92 19.46 10.28
C GLY A 149 -15.88 19.90 9.26
N GLY A 150 -15.57 19.06 8.29
CA GLY A 150 -14.82 19.47 7.11
C GLY A 150 -15.63 19.41 5.81
N VAL A 151 -14.92 19.56 4.70
CA VAL A 151 -15.52 19.43 3.36
C VAL A 151 -15.32 18.03 2.76
N GLY A 152 -14.62 17.14 3.43
CA GLY A 152 -14.33 15.79 2.95
C GLY A 152 -13.27 15.75 1.83
N LEU A 153 -12.36 16.72 1.79
CA LEU A 153 -11.10 16.53 1.08
C LEU A 153 -10.28 15.46 1.80
N ARG A 154 -9.31 14.82 1.12
CA ARG A 154 -8.48 13.79 1.75
C ARG A 154 -7.05 14.27 1.80
N PRO A 155 -6.40 14.35 2.98
CA PRO A 155 -4.98 14.70 3.05
C PRO A 155 -4.19 13.66 2.27
N LEU A 156 -3.38 14.12 1.34
CA LEU A 156 -2.60 13.28 0.44
C LEU A 156 -1.61 12.41 1.23
N HIS A 157 -1.12 12.89 2.37
CA HIS A 157 -0.30 12.10 3.27
C HIS A 157 -1.03 10.88 3.83
N THR A 158 -2.32 11.02 4.17
CA THR A 158 -3.16 9.92 4.67
C THR A 158 -3.52 8.97 3.54
N VAL A 159 -3.84 9.49 2.35
CA VAL A 159 -4.06 8.67 1.14
C VAL A 159 -2.83 7.82 0.82
N ARG A 160 -1.62 8.38 0.92
CA ARG A 160 -0.36 7.63 0.76
C ARG A 160 -0.24 6.49 1.77
N LYS A 161 -0.51 6.73 3.05
CA LYS A 161 -0.50 5.67 4.09
C LYS A 161 -1.47 4.55 3.74
N ALA A 162 -2.70 4.90 3.36
CA ALA A 162 -3.72 3.93 2.95
C ALA A 162 -3.29 3.14 1.70
N ALA A 163 -2.64 3.78 0.73
CA ALA A 163 -2.09 3.10 -0.45
C ALA A 163 -0.99 2.10 -0.08
N CYS A 164 -0.12 2.43 0.88
CA CYS A 164 0.87 1.49 1.40
C CYS A 164 0.21 0.28 2.10
N VAL A 165 -0.82 0.50 2.92
CA VAL A 165 -1.57 -0.58 3.57
C VAL A 165 -2.28 -1.45 2.54
N LYS A 166 -2.89 -0.87 1.51
CA LYS A 166 -3.45 -1.60 0.36
C LYS A 166 -2.40 -2.48 -0.32
N MET A 167 -1.18 -1.97 -0.51
CA MET A 167 -0.08 -2.75 -1.11
C MET A 167 0.35 -3.90 -0.20
N ALA A 168 0.44 -3.66 1.11
CA ALA A 168 0.78 -4.67 2.08
C ALA A 168 -0.31 -5.75 2.22
N TRP A 169 -1.59 -5.36 2.13
CA TRP A 169 -2.72 -6.30 2.03
C TRP A 169 -2.61 -7.19 0.79
N ARG A 170 -2.33 -6.60 -0.39
CA ARG A 170 -2.10 -7.37 -1.62
C ARG A 170 -0.94 -8.34 -1.46
N PHE A 171 0.12 -7.93 -0.77
CA PHE A 171 1.27 -8.78 -0.49
C PHE A 171 0.90 -9.99 0.37
N ILE A 172 0.18 -9.78 1.47
CA ILE A 172 -0.26 -10.86 2.37
C ILE A 172 -1.26 -11.80 1.69
N LYS A 173 -2.21 -11.24 0.93
CA LYS A 173 -3.22 -12.04 0.21
C LYS A 173 -2.57 -13.00 -0.80
N GLY A 174 -1.41 -12.64 -1.35
CA GLY A 174 -0.69 -13.46 -2.31
C GLY A 174 -1.41 -13.57 -3.66
N GLY A 175 -1.11 -14.64 -4.41
CA GLY A 175 -1.79 -14.98 -5.66
C GLY A 175 -1.29 -14.21 -6.89
N SER A 176 -0.08 -13.66 -6.85
CA SER A 176 0.54 -13.02 -8.02
C SER A 176 2.03 -13.31 -8.09
N LEU A 177 2.59 -13.32 -9.31
CA LEU A 177 4.03 -13.49 -9.50
C LEU A 177 4.85 -12.43 -8.72
N TRP A 178 4.32 -11.22 -8.58
CA TRP A 178 4.96 -10.16 -7.81
C TRP A 178 5.03 -10.49 -6.31
N THR A 179 3.95 -11.01 -5.72
CA THR A 179 3.94 -11.41 -4.30
C THR A 179 4.89 -12.57 -4.06
N ASP A 180 4.90 -13.55 -4.96
CA ASP A 180 5.74 -14.74 -4.83
C ASP A 180 7.21 -14.38 -4.96
N TRP A 181 7.55 -13.52 -5.92
CA TRP A 181 8.91 -13.01 -6.08
C TRP A 181 9.35 -12.20 -4.85
N MET A 182 8.51 -11.29 -4.35
CA MET A 182 8.81 -10.49 -3.16
C MET A 182 9.02 -11.39 -1.92
N ALA A 183 8.15 -12.38 -1.70
CA ALA A 183 8.26 -13.33 -0.60
C ALA A 183 9.56 -14.15 -0.69
N ASN A 184 9.83 -14.74 -1.86
CA ASN A 184 11.07 -15.51 -2.09
C ASN A 184 12.33 -14.64 -1.93
N ARG A 185 12.30 -13.40 -2.40
CA ARG A 185 13.44 -12.48 -2.34
C ARG A 185 13.78 -12.03 -0.92
N TYR A 186 12.76 -11.73 -0.11
CA TYR A 186 12.92 -11.03 1.16
C TYR A 186 12.54 -11.83 2.40
N LEU A 187 11.49 -12.66 2.35
CA LEU A 187 11.04 -13.43 3.52
C LEU A 187 11.89 -14.67 3.75
N ARG A 188 12.42 -15.32 2.70
CA ARG A 188 13.34 -16.47 2.80
C ARG A 188 12.84 -17.54 3.80
N ARG A 189 13.53 -17.70 4.94
CA ARG A 189 13.21 -18.66 6.02
C ARG A 189 12.40 -18.04 7.17
N THR A 190 11.76 -16.90 6.93
CA THR A 190 10.95 -16.17 7.92
C THR A 190 9.56 -15.91 7.35
N ASN A 191 8.60 -15.58 8.20
CA ASN A 191 7.27 -15.14 7.77
C ASN A 191 7.17 -13.60 7.70
N PHE A 192 6.05 -13.12 7.17
CA PHE A 192 5.79 -11.69 7.02
C PHE A 192 5.90 -10.92 8.33
N TRP A 193 5.49 -11.48 9.47
CA TRP A 193 5.47 -10.79 10.77
C TRP A 193 6.82 -10.74 11.46
N ALA A 194 7.60 -11.82 11.38
CA ALA A 194 8.89 -11.96 12.04
C ALA A 194 10.06 -11.33 11.26
N CYS A 195 9.91 -11.10 9.96
CA CYS A 195 10.97 -10.58 9.11
C CYS A 195 11.47 -9.21 9.60
N ARG A 196 12.76 -9.09 9.94
CA ARG A 196 13.34 -7.80 10.38
C ARG A 196 13.59 -6.91 9.16
N ILE A 197 13.36 -5.61 9.31
CA ILE A 197 13.63 -4.64 8.23
C ILE A 197 15.15 -4.52 8.06
N ASP A 198 15.65 -4.84 6.86
CA ASP A 198 17.06 -4.76 6.50
C ASP A 198 17.34 -3.59 5.54
N ASN A 199 18.53 -3.00 5.62
CA ASN A 199 18.93 -1.89 4.75
C ASN A 199 19.00 -2.26 3.27
N ASN A 200 19.25 -3.52 2.93
CA ASN A 200 19.30 -4.03 1.57
C ASN A 200 17.91 -4.30 0.96
N PHE A 201 16.83 -4.15 1.73
CA PHE A 201 15.49 -4.31 1.20
C PHE A 201 15.09 -3.14 0.32
N SER A 202 14.27 -3.42 -0.70
CA SER A 202 13.70 -2.36 -1.53
C SER A 202 12.87 -1.41 -0.68
N VAL A 203 12.81 -0.16 -1.14
CA VAL A 203 11.99 0.90 -0.54
C VAL A 203 10.55 0.46 -0.37
N THR A 204 9.98 -0.17 -1.40
CA THR A 204 8.62 -0.71 -1.40
C THR A 204 8.43 -1.79 -0.35
N PHE A 205 9.36 -2.74 -0.24
CA PHE A 205 9.22 -3.82 0.74
C PHE A 205 9.35 -3.30 2.17
N LYS A 206 10.27 -2.37 2.43
CA LYS A 206 10.35 -1.67 3.73
C LYS A 206 9.04 -0.96 4.08
N ALA A 207 8.39 -0.30 3.11
CA ALA A 207 7.10 0.33 3.33
C ALA A 207 6.00 -0.68 3.66
N ILE A 208 5.96 -1.82 2.96
CA ILE A 208 5.05 -2.94 3.24
C ILE A 208 5.25 -3.48 4.66
N LEU A 209 6.50 -3.71 5.09
CA LEU A 209 6.79 -4.21 6.44
C LEU A 209 6.41 -3.20 7.55
N ARG A 210 6.50 -1.90 7.27
CA ARG A 210 6.07 -0.83 8.21
C ARG A 210 4.55 -0.79 8.41
N CYS A 211 3.76 -1.38 7.50
CA CYS A 211 2.31 -1.46 7.63
C CYS A 211 1.83 -2.57 8.58
N ARG A 212 2.72 -3.42 9.11
CA ARG A 212 2.34 -4.54 10.00
C ARG A 212 1.44 -4.14 11.17
N PRO A 213 1.72 -3.08 11.96
CA PRO A 213 0.89 -2.76 13.12
C PRO A 213 -0.55 -2.45 12.72
N VAL A 214 -0.73 -1.77 11.58
CA VAL A 214 -2.06 -1.45 11.03
C VAL A 214 -2.76 -2.70 10.48
N LEU A 215 -2.00 -3.61 9.86
CA LEU A 215 -2.57 -4.84 9.31
C LEU A 215 -2.97 -5.82 10.42
N GLN A 216 -2.18 -5.95 11.49
CA GLN A 216 -2.47 -6.83 12.61
C GLN A 216 -3.86 -6.57 13.21
N THR A 217 -4.28 -5.31 13.27
CA THR A 217 -5.59 -4.92 13.82
C THR A 217 -6.75 -4.99 12.81
N ALA A 218 -6.48 -5.23 11.52
CA ALA A 218 -7.44 -5.03 10.45
C ALA A 218 -7.68 -6.25 9.56
N ILE A 219 -6.92 -7.32 9.76
CA ILE A 219 -7.04 -8.56 8.99
C ILE A 219 -7.21 -9.75 9.91
N CYS A 220 -7.89 -10.77 9.41
CA CYS A 220 -8.04 -12.05 10.08
C CYS A 220 -7.56 -13.17 9.15
N ARG A 221 -6.93 -14.18 9.75
CA ARG A 221 -6.54 -15.41 9.06
C ARG A 221 -7.67 -16.43 9.20
N ASN A 222 -8.33 -16.75 8.10
CA ASN A 222 -9.36 -17.80 8.09
C ASN A 222 -8.68 -19.15 7.87
N MET A 223 -8.65 -19.96 8.92
CA MET A 223 -8.01 -21.26 8.93
C MET A 223 -8.90 -22.33 8.29
N LYS A 224 -8.30 -23.16 7.46
CA LYS A 224 -8.90 -24.33 6.82
C LYS A 224 -7.94 -25.52 6.87
N ASP A 225 -6.77 -25.39 6.24
CA ASP A 225 -5.75 -26.43 6.21
C ASP A 225 -4.72 -26.34 7.35
N VAL A 226 -4.63 -25.17 8.02
CA VAL A 226 -3.76 -24.85 9.18
C VAL A 226 -2.25 -25.09 8.98
N THR A 227 -1.82 -25.46 7.78
CA THR A 227 -0.43 -25.80 7.45
C THR A 227 0.41 -24.57 7.16
N THR A 228 -0.22 -23.48 6.75
CA THR A 228 0.46 -22.23 6.38
C THR A 228 0.24 -21.11 7.39
N THR A 229 -0.68 -21.30 8.34
CA THR A 229 -0.96 -20.33 9.40
C THR A 229 0.05 -20.44 10.54
N ASP A 230 0.78 -19.35 10.80
CA ASP A 230 1.72 -19.22 11.90
C ASP A 230 0.98 -19.19 13.24
N LEU A 231 1.38 -20.07 14.15
CA LEU A 231 0.72 -20.26 15.43
C LEU A 231 0.72 -18.97 16.28
N TRP A 232 1.82 -18.22 16.25
CA TRP A 232 2.05 -17.14 17.21
C TRP A 232 1.72 -15.77 16.66
N LEU A 233 2.02 -15.54 15.39
CA LEU A 233 2.05 -14.20 14.80
C LEU A 233 0.88 -13.90 13.88
N ASP A 234 0.26 -14.92 13.27
CA ASP A 234 -0.93 -14.69 12.45
C ASP A 234 -2.15 -14.33 13.33
N PRO A 235 -2.99 -13.38 12.90
CA PRO A 235 -4.18 -12.98 13.62
C PRO A 235 -5.37 -13.91 13.34
N TRP A 236 -5.32 -15.14 13.87
CA TRP A 236 -6.35 -16.17 13.68
C TRP A 236 -7.38 -16.25 14.84
N LEU A 237 -7.25 -15.42 15.89
CA LEU A 237 -8.17 -15.35 17.05
C LEU A 237 -9.04 -14.07 17.03
N GLY A 238 -9.78 -13.88 15.93
CA GLY A 238 -10.65 -12.71 15.75
C GLY A 238 -9.86 -11.42 15.55
N SER A 239 -8.97 -11.41 14.57
CA SER A 239 -8.01 -10.32 14.28
C SER A 239 -6.94 -10.10 15.37
N ARG A 240 -6.75 -11.06 16.28
CA ARG A 240 -5.70 -11.05 17.30
C ARG A 240 -4.76 -12.21 17.09
N SER A 241 -3.49 -12.00 17.38
CA SER A 241 -2.49 -13.08 17.38
C SER A 241 -2.39 -13.73 18.75
N LEU A 242 -1.98 -15.00 18.80
CA LEU A 242 -1.77 -15.68 20.06
C LEU A 242 -0.69 -15.00 20.91
N LEU A 243 0.37 -14.47 20.28
CA LEU A 243 1.44 -13.74 20.96
C LEU A 243 0.92 -12.47 21.66
N GLU A 244 -0.02 -11.76 21.03
CA GLU A 244 -0.63 -10.56 21.60
C GLU A 244 -1.43 -10.89 22.86
N LEU A 245 -2.22 -11.96 22.83
CA LEU A 245 -3.04 -12.41 23.97
C LEU A 245 -2.18 -12.87 25.16
N LEU A 246 -0.97 -13.34 24.90
CA LEU A 246 -0.01 -13.77 25.92
C LEU A 246 0.90 -12.63 26.42
N GLY A 247 0.60 -11.38 26.06
CA GLY A 247 1.37 -10.22 26.51
C GLY A 247 2.79 -10.12 25.93
N GLY A 248 3.06 -10.76 24.79
CA GLY A 248 4.31 -10.62 24.04
C GLY A 248 5.55 -11.30 24.67
N GLN A 249 5.38 -12.17 25.67
CA GLN A 249 6.49 -12.75 26.44
C GLN A 249 7.20 -13.95 25.80
N LEU A 250 6.76 -14.46 24.63
CA LEU A 250 7.53 -15.48 23.95
C LEU A 250 8.81 -14.89 23.35
N ASP A 251 9.92 -15.58 23.59
CA ASP A 251 11.13 -15.36 22.81
C ASP A 251 10.76 -15.48 21.32
N ARG A 252 10.84 -14.35 20.60
CA ARG A 252 10.50 -14.25 19.17
C ARG A 252 11.32 -15.22 18.31
N GLU A 253 12.34 -15.87 18.86
CA GLU A 253 13.14 -16.90 18.19
C GLU A 253 12.62 -18.33 18.46
N ALA A 254 12.07 -18.63 19.64
CA ALA A 254 11.61 -19.96 20.03
C ALA A 254 10.33 -20.44 19.30
N GLY A 255 9.49 -19.50 18.84
CA GLY A 255 8.23 -19.80 18.15
C GLY A 255 8.29 -19.76 16.61
N ARG A 256 9.45 -19.49 15.99
CA ARG A 256 9.51 -19.27 14.53
C ARG A 256 9.21 -20.54 13.74
N GLY A 257 8.30 -20.43 12.78
CA GLY A 257 7.98 -21.52 11.86
C GLY A 257 7.13 -22.62 12.50
N LEU A 258 6.51 -22.34 13.65
CA LEU A 258 5.47 -23.18 14.22
C LEU A 258 4.14 -22.80 13.60
N THR A 259 3.49 -23.79 13.00
CA THR A 259 2.17 -23.64 12.37
C THR A 259 1.08 -24.15 13.30
N CYS A 260 -0.15 -23.68 13.11
CA CYS A 260 -1.31 -24.16 13.88
C CYS A 260 -1.49 -25.68 13.80
N SER A 261 -1.07 -26.33 12.71
CA SER A 261 -1.07 -27.78 12.58
C SER A 261 -0.33 -28.53 13.71
N ARG A 262 0.62 -27.90 14.43
CA ARG A 262 1.33 -28.52 15.56
C ARG A 262 0.45 -28.77 16.79
N ILE A 263 -0.59 -27.96 16.98
CA ILE A 263 -1.51 -28.07 18.12
C ILE A 263 -2.83 -28.73 17.72
N ILE A 264 -2.85 -29.43 16.57
CA ILE A 264 -4.00 -30.18 16.10
C ILE A 264 -3.58 -31.64 16.00
N ARG A 265 -4.39 -32.53 16.58
CA ARG A 265 -4.23 -33.99 16.49
C ARG A 265 -5.57 -34.61 16.13
N ASP A 266 -5.60 -35.42 15.09
CA ASP A 266 -6.81 -36.09 14.60
C ASP A 266 -7.98 -35.12 14.33
N GLY A 267 -7.66 -33.92 13.82
CA GLY A 267 -8.65 -32.87 13.54
C GLY A 267 -9.17 -32.13 14.77
N VAL A 268 -8.62 -32.39 15.96
CA VAL A 268 -9.03 -31.77 17.22
C VAL A 268 -7.92 -30.86 17.75
N TRP A 269 -8.30 -29.65 18.17
CA TRP A 269 -7.40 -28.73 18.86
C TRP A 269 -6.92 -29.34 20.20
N ARG A 270 -5.60 -29.38 20.38
CA ARG A 270 -4.89 -29.84 21.58
C ARG A 270 -3.93 -28.74 22.08
N PRO A 271 -4.47 -27.62 22.61
CA PRO A 271 -3.65 -26.50 23.06
C PRO A 271 -2.85 -26.79 24.35
N GLU A 272 -3.07 -27.92 25.03
CA GLU A 272 -2.55 -28.20 26.38
C GLU A 272 -1.01 -28.28 26.49
N GLY A 273 -0.28 -28.24 25.38
CA GLY A 273 1.20 -28.21 25.33
C GLY A 273 1.84 -26.84 25.57
N TYR A 274 1.05 -25.76 25.71
CA TYR A 274 1.54 -24.41 25.97
C TYR A 274 0.81 -23.77 27.14
N THR A 275 1.42 -22.77 27.79
CA THR A 275 0.86 -22.04 28.94
C THR A 275 -0.29 -21.12 28.51
N TYR A 276 -1.44 -21.70 28.17
CA TYR A 276 -2.68 -20.97 27.88
C TYR A 276 -3.54 -20.81 29.13
N THR A 277 -4.34 -19.75 29.18
CA THR A 277 -5.45 -19.69 30.14
C THR A 277 -6.54 -20.68 29.73
N ALA A 278 -7.30 -21.21 30.69
CA ALA A 278 -8.40 -22.13 30.41
C ALA A 278 -9.45 -21.52 29.46
N GLN A 279 -9.68 -20.21 29.57
CA GLN A 279 -10.57 -19.45 28.70
C GLN A 279 -10.07 -19.42 27.25
N LEU A 280 -8.79 -19.10 27.05
CA LEU A 280 -8.19 -19.05 25.71
C LEU A 280 -8.16 -20.43 25.03
N ALA A 281 -7.88 -21.49 25.79
CA ALA A 281 -7.95 -22.85 25.28
C ALA A 281 -9.36 -23.21 24.79
N GLU A 282 -10.40 -22.71 25.45
CA GLU A 282 -11.78 -22.90 25.02
C GLU A 282 -12.12 -22.09 23.77
N GLU A 283 -11.71 -20.82 23.69
CA GLU A 283 -11.83 -20.00 22.47
C GLU A 283 -11.20 -20.70 21.26
N ILE A 284 -10.01 -21.31 21.43
CA ILE A 284 -9.34 -22.06 20.36
C ILE A 284 -10.16 -23.28 19.96
N ARG A 285 -10.70 -24.05 20.92
CA ARG A 285 -11.51 -25.24 20.66
C ARG A 285 -12.81 -24.95 19.91
N LEU A 286 -13.36 -23.75 20.07
CA LEU A 286 -14.56 -23.33 19.35
C LEU A 286 -14.32 -23.02 17.86
N ILE A 287 -13.06 -22.94 17.42
CA ILE A 287 -12.75 -22.69 16.01
C ILE A 287 -12.92 -23.98 15.21
N THR A 288 -13.90 -24.00 14.32
CA THR A 288 -14.12 -25.10 13.38
C THR A 288 -13.04 -25.13 12.31
N ILE A 289 -12.41 -26.30 12.11
CA ILE A 289 -11.50 -26.56 11.00
C ILE A 289 -12.30 -27.26 9.90
N ASP A 290 -12.45 -26.63 8.74
CA ASP A 290 -13.07 -27.24 7.57
C ASP A 290 -11.99 -27.95 6.74
N ALA A 291 -11.94 -29.29 6.83
CA ALA A 291 -10.94 -30.14 6.19
C ALA A 291 -11.20 -30.38 4.68
N SER A 292 -12.08 -29.62 4.03
CA SER A 292 -12.50 -29.79 2.62
C SER A 292 -11.43 -29.47 1.54
N GLN A 293 -10.14 -29.61 1.83
CA GLN A 293 -9.00 -29.30 0.93
C GLN A 293 -8.89 -27.84 0.46
N ALA A 294 -9.62 -26.90 1.07
CA ALA A 294 -9.49 -25.49 0.73
C ALA A 294 -8.31 -24.84 1.48
N GLU A 295 -7.55 -24.00 0.78
CA GLU A 295 -6.39 -23.30 1.35
C GLU A 295 -6.79 -22.25 2.41
N ASP A 296 -5.90 -22.01 3.36
CA ASP A 296 -6.02 -20.92 4.34
C ASP A 296 -6.07 -19.54 3.64
N THR A 297 -7.05 -18.69 4.01
CA THR A 297 -7.25 -17.38 3.37
C THR A 297 -7.15 -16.21 4.33
N TRP A 298 -7.01 -15.01 3.79
CA TRP A 298 -7.04 -13.76 4.55
C TRP A 298 -8.36 -13.04 4.32
N SER A 299 -8.97 -12.51 5.39
CA SER A 299 -10.14 -11.63 5.35
C SER A 299 -9.78 -10.23 5.86
N TRP A 300 -10.49 -9.22 5.34
CA TRP A 300 -10.38 -7.84 5.79
C TRP A 300 -11.50 -7.56 6.80
N ALA A 301 -11.12 -7.25 8.04
CA ALA A 301 -12.05 -6.94 9.12
C ALA A 301 -12.39 -5.43 9.19
N GLY A 302 -11.47 -4.55 8.77
CA GLY A 302 -11.66 -3.09 8.79
C GLY A 302 -11.79 -2.50 10.20
N PRO A 303 -11.97 -1.16 10.31
CA PRO A 303 -12.23 -0.51 11.60
C PRO A 303 -13.67 -0.81 12.05
N GLY A 304 -13.80 -1.46 13.21
CA GLY A 304 -15.08 -1.88 13.78
C GLY A 304 -15.01 -3.32 14.26
N ALA A 305 -14.69 -3.50 15.54
CA ALA A 305 -14.82 -4.79 16.23
C ALA A 305 -16.31 -5.16 16.29
N GLY A 306 -16.79 -5.87 15.26
CA GLY A 306 -18.21 -6.17 15.11
C GLY A 306 -18.53 -6.95 13.85
N GLY A 307 -17.87 -8.10 13.64
CA GLY A 307 -18.45 -9.23 12.90
C GLY A 307 -18.67 -9.12 11.38
N GLY A 308 -18.23 -8.05 10.71
CA GLY A 308 -18.36 -7.92 9.25
C GLY A 308 -17.07 -8.23 8.50
N SER A 309 -16.74 -9.51 8.25
CA SER A 309 -15.71 -9.85 7.24
C SER A 309 -16.22 -9.45 5.86
N GLY A 310 -15.64 -8.39 5.28
CA GLY A 310 -16.03 -7.87 3.98
C GLY A 310 -14.88 -7.91 2.96
N PRO A 311 -15.17 -7.73 1.66
CA PRO A 311 -14.11 -7.52 0.67
C PRO A 311 -13.33 -6.23 1.01
N PHE A 312 -12.02 -6.26 0.83
CA PHE A 312 -11.18 -5.07 0.99
C PHE A 312 -11.72 -3.91 0.14
N CYS A 313 -11.92 -2.75 0.75
CA CYS A 313 -12.20 -1.52 0.03
C CYS A 313 -11.24 -0.41 0.48
N PHE A 314 -10.87 0.48 -0.44
CA PHE A 314 -9.93 1.55 -0.11
C PHE A 314 -10.52 2.55 0.89
N ARG A 315 -11.85 2.70 0.93
CA ARG A 315 -12.55 3.57 1.88
C ARG A 315 -12.32 3.11 3.32
N SER A 316 -12.54 1.83 3.63
CA SER A 316 -12.33 1.29 4.99
C SER A 316 -10.85 1.32 5.38
N CYS A 317 -9.94 1.05 4.43
CA CYS A 317 -8.51 1.20 4.66
C CYS A 317 -8.10 2.65 4.95
N TYR A 318 -8.68 3.63 4.26
CA TYR A 318 -8.43 5.05 4.51
C TYR A 318 -8.97 5.47 5.88
N ASP A 319 -10.19 5.03 6.22
CA ASP A 319 -10.82 5.29 7.50
C ASP A 319 -10.05 4.69 8.69
N LEU A 320 -9.39 3.54 8.48
CA LEU A 320 -8.52 2.92 9.48
C LEU A 320 -7.27 3.74 9.81
N VAL A 321 -6.71 4.48 8.84
CA VAL A 321 -5.39 5.16 8.99
C VAL A 321 -5.47 6.66 9.17
N ARG A 322 -6.66 7.24 9.03
CA ARG A 322 -6.88 8.67 9.25
C ARG A 322 -6.96 8.98 10.75
N THR A 323 -6.71 10.23 11.08
CA THR A 323 -7.11 10.77 12.37
C THR A 323 -8.62 10.93 12.38
N HIS A 324 -9.26 10.52 13.47
CA HIS A 324 -10.68 10.74 13.73
C HIS A 324 -10.82 11.93 14.67
N HIS A 325 -11.81 12.78 14.39
CA HIS A 325 -12.18 13.91 15.24
C HIS A 325 -13.59 13.72 15.77
N ASP A 326 -13.93 14.42 16.85
CA ASP A 326 -15.28 14.41 17.39
C ASP A 326 -16.27 14.98 16.37
N GLN A 327 -17.52 14.51 16.46
CA GLN A 327 -18.59 15.04 15.62
C GLN A 327 -18.79 16.53 15.92
N ALA A 328 -18.88 17.33 14.86
CA ALA A 328 -19.12 18.76 15.00
C ALA A 328 -20.63 19.03 14.96
N GLU A 329 -21.15 19.76 15.96
CA GLU A 329 -22.60 19.99 16.11
C GLU A 329 -23.16 20.94 15.03
N GLU A 330 -22.38 21.90 14.51
CA GLU A 330 -22.82 22.80 13.42
C GLU A 330 -21.63 23.28 12.58
N VAL A 331 -21.67 23.08 11.25
CA VAL A 331 -20.53 23.39 10.35
C VAL A 331 -20.99 24.07 9.05
N ASP A 332 -22.20 24.61 9.05
CA ASP A 332 -22.78 25.24 7.85
C ASP A 332 -21.95 26.45 7.38
N PHE A 333 -21.15 27.07 8.27
CA PHE A 333 -20.28 28.18 7.92
C PHE A 333 -19.24 27.83 6.84
N ILE A 334 -18.76 26.58 6.79
CA ILE A 334 -17.77 26.18 5.77
C ILE A 334 -18.39 26.19 4.36
N TRP A 335 -19.71 26.06 4.27
CA TRP A 335 -20.47 26.06 3.00
C TRP A 335 -21.10 27.41 2.69
N ASP A 336 -20.90 28.41 3.56
CA ASP A 336 -21.31 29.77 3.31
C ASP A 336 -20.52 30.36 2.13
N LYS A 337 -21.23 30.98 1.19
CA LYS A 337 -20.63 31.60 0.01
C LYS A 337 -19.79 32.81 0.37
N ASP A 338 -20.05 33.42 1.52
CA ASP A 338 -19.37 34.63 2.00
C ASP A 338 -18.00 34.33 2.65
N VAL A 339 -17.66 33.05 2.83
CA VAL A 339 -16.39 32.62 3.43
C VAL A 339 -15.23 32.57 2.41
N ALA A 340 -15.49 32.65 1.10
CA ALA A 340 -14.58 32.15 0.06
C ALA A 340 -14.20 33.07 -1.12
#